data_AF-A0A2E5L3T9-F1
#
_entry.id   AF-A0A2E5L3T9-F1
#
_cell.length_a   1.000
_cell.length_b   1.000
_cell.length_c   1.000
_cell.angle_alpha   90.00
_cell.angle_beta   90.00
_cell.angle_gamma   90.00
#
_symmetry.space_group_name_H-M   'P 1'
#
loop_
_entity.id
_entity.type
_entity.pdbx_description
1 polymer ?
#
loop_
_entity_poly.entity_id
_entity_poly.type
_entity_poly.pdbx_seq_one_letter_code
_entity_poly.pdbx_strand_id
1 'polypeptide(L)'
;MLFARFGGIQSAKRKKRSSTEIMVRAGIQKQLNILNGNVEKGRNGKPIRSWFRDGIFIPYAGIYPLFGKDNGVSYLPGQEQEILKELIKYLDQGDLAKEIRAVEARITAAREARRKKIGFIAPD
;
A
#
# COMPACT_ATOMS: atom_id res chain seq x y z
N MET A 1 17.57 -29.81 -30.69
CA MET A 1 16.54 -28.91 -30.11
C MET A 1 16.87 -28.66 -28.64
N LEU A 2 17.35 -27.46 -28.28
CA LEU A 2 18.01 -27.15 -27.00
C LEU A 2 17.07 -27.12 -25.77
N PHE A 3 15.77 -26.92 -25.97
CA PHE A 3 14.79 -26.65 -24.89
C PHE A 3 13.99 -27.87 -24.42
N ALA A 4 14.16 -29.04 -25.05
CA ALA A 4 13.49 -30.28 -24.62
C ALA A 4 14.09 -30.87 -23.33
N ARG A 5 15.31 -30.46 -22.93
CA ARG A 5 16.01 -30.96 -21.73
C ARG A 5 15.62 -30.26 -20.43
N PHE A 6 14.94 -29.11 -20.48
CA PHE A 6 14.68 -28.24 -19.31
C PHE A 6 13.20 -28.09 -18.93
N GLY A 7 12.31 -28.92 -19.50
CA GLY A 7 10.87 -28.77 -19.34
C GLY A 7 10.33 -27.67 -20.26
N GLY A 8 9.33 -28.02 -21.09
CA GLY A 8 8.81 -27.15 -22.15
C GLY A 8 8.41 -25.74 -21.70
N ILE A 9 8.28 -24.84 -22.67
CA ILE A 9 7.90 -23.43 -22.48
C ILE A 9 6.61 -23.36 -21.65
N GLN A 10 6.74 -23.06 -20.36
CA GLN A 10 5.58 -22.76 -19.52
C GLN A 10 5.09 -21.36 -19.88
N SER A 11 3.83 -21.26 -20.30
CA SER A 11 3.11 -19.99 -20.34
C SER A 11 3.24 -19.33 -18.96
N ALA A 12 3.95 -18.21 -18.91
CA ALA A 12 4.07 -17.41 -17.70
C ALA A 12 2.66 -16.90 -17.35
N LYS A 13 1.92 -17.67 -16.53
CA LYS A 13 0.65 -17.22 -15.94
C LYS A 13 0.90 -15.82 -15.41
N ARG A 14 0.21 -14.82 -15.97
CA ARG A 14 0.27 -13.42 -15.51
C ARG A 14 0.23 -13.46 -13.99
N LYS A 15 1.33 -13.07 -13.35
CA LYS A 15 1.47 -13.07 -11.89
C LYS A 15 0.26 -12.32 -11.35
N LYS A 16 -0.69 -13.02 -10.70
CA LYS A 16 -1.87 -12.38 -10.09
C LYS A 16 -1.31 -11.21 -9.27
N ARG A 17 -1.78 -9.99 -9.52
CA ARG A 17 -1.43 -8.84 -8.68
C ARG A 17 -1.66 -9.29 -7.23
N SER A 18 -0.63 -9.18 -6.38
CA SER A 18 -0.77 -9.46 -4.95
C SER A 18 -1.96 -8.66 -4.42
N SER A 19 -2.85 -9.28 -3.65
CA SER A 19 -3.97 -8.55 -3.05
C SER A 19 -3.43 -7.38 -2.22
N THR A 20 -4.22 -6.31 -2.10
CA THR A 20 -3.86 -5.13 -1.29
C THR A 20 -3.42 -5.55 0.11
N GLU A 21 -4.08 -6.54 0.70
CA GLU A 21 -3.71 -7.14 1.98
C GLU A 21 -2.27 -7.69 2.01
N ILE A 22 -1.86 -8.46 1.01
CA ILE A 22 -0.49 -9.00 0.91
C ILE A 22 0.52 -7.86 0.80
N MET A 23 0.19 -6.78 0.07
CA MET A 23 1.07 -5.62 -0.06
C MET A 23 1.20 -4.84 1.27
N VAL A 24 0.11 -4.72 2.01
CA VAL A 24 0.10 -4.04 3.32
C VAL A 24 0.90 -4.87 4.33
N ARG A 25 0.66 -6.19 4.43
CA ARG A 25 1.43 -7.10 5.31
C ARG A 25 2.93 -7.05 5.02
N ALA A 26 3.30 -7.15 3.75
CA ALA A 26 4.70 -7.03 3.34
C ALA A 26 5.27 -5.62 3.64
N GLY A 27 4.45 -4.59 3.52
CA GLY A 27 4.81 -3.22 3.90
C GLY A 27 5.10 -3.08 5.39
N ILE A 28 4.22 -3.59 6.24
CA ILE A 28 4.37 -3.57 7.71
C ILE A 28 5.64 -4.29 8.13
N GLN A 29 5.90 -5.49 7.60
CA GLN A 29 7.11 -6.24 7.94
C GLN A 29 8.38 -5.45 7.61
N LYS A 30 8.41 -4.77 6.47
CA LYS A 30 9.53 -3.92 6.07
C LYS A 30 9.70 -2.73 7.01
N GLN A 31 8.60 -2.13 7.47
CA GLN A 31 8.68 -1.05 8.44
C GLN A 31 9.19 -1.52 9.80
N LEU A 32 8.79 -2.71 10.27
CA LEU A 32 9.36 -3.31 11.48
C LEU A 32 10.88 -3.49 11.35
N ASN A 33 11.34 -3.98 10.20
CA ASN A 33 12.76 -4.13 9.92
C ASN A 33 13.50 -2.77 9.94
N ILE A 34 12.91 -1.73 9.34
CA ILE A 34 13.45 -0.36 9.33
C ILE A 34 13.54 0.21 10.74
N LEU A 35 12.49 0.04 11.57
CA LEU A 35 12.48 0.48 12.97
C LEU A 35 13.53 -0.23 13.83
N ASN A 36 13.87 -1.47 13.48
CA ASN A 36 14.93 -2.25 14.13
C ASN A 36 16.33 -1.94 13.59
N GLY A 37 16.48 -0.92 12.75
CA GLY A 37 17.77 -0.47 12.20
C GLY A 37 18.22 -1.16 10.91
N ASN A 38 17.38 -2.00 10.28
CA ASN A 38 17.73 -2.66 9.03
C ASN A 38 17.39 -1.79 7.80
N VAL A 39 18.23 -1.84 6.77
CA VAL A 39 17.99 -1.12 5.51
C VAL A 39 17.23 -2.01 4.54
N GLU A 40 15.92 -1.82 4.45
CA GLU A 40 15.07 -2.47 3.47
C GLU A 40 15.16 -1.79 2.09
N LYS A 41 15.34 -2.58 1.03
CA LYS A 41 15.43 -2.07 -0.34
C LYS A 41 14.20 -2.42 -1.15
N GLY A 42 13.74 -1.47 -1.95
CA GLY A 42 12.67 -1.65 -2.91
C GLY A 42 13.13 -2.46 -4.13
N ARG A 43 12.18 -2.79 -5.01
CA ARG A 43 12.46 -3.51 -6.26
C ARG A 43 13.42 -2.77 -7.20
N ASN A 44 13.53 -1.45 -7.04
CA ASN A 44 14.45 -0.58 -7.77
C ASN A 44 15.81 -0.42 -7.08
N GLY A 45 16.10 -1.21 -6.02
CA GLY A 45 17.33 -1.14 -5.24
C GLY A 45 17.44 0.09 -4.33
N LYS A 46 16.46 1.02 -4.37
CA LYS A 46 16.45 2.20 -3.51
C LYS A 46 15.99 1.85 -2.10
N PRO A 47 16.52 2.50 -1.05
CA PRO A 47 16.06 2.29 0.31
C PRO A 47 14.58 2.68 0.42
N ILE A 48 13.83 1.84 1.13
CA ILE A 48 12.44 2.12 1.46
C ILE A 48 12.42 3.13 2.61
N ARG A 49 11.64 4.20 2.45
CA ARG A 49 11.48 5.21 3.49
C ARG A 49 10.61 4.67 4.62
N SER A 50 10.92 5.11 5.85
CA SER A 50 10.05 4.89 7.01
C SER A 50 8.66 5.48 6.75
N TRP A 51 7.62 4.81 7.25
CA TRP A 51 6.27 5.34 7.35
C TRP A 51 6.14 6.36 8.49
N PHE A 52 7.09 6.36 9.41
CA PHE A 52 7.12 7.23 10.58
C PHE A 52 8.15 8.32 10.38
N ARG A 53 7.71 9.58 10.45
CA ARG A 53 8.56 10.75 10.30
C ARG A 53 7.98 11.91 11.07
N ASP A 54 8.81 12.58 11.88
CA ASP A 54 8.47 13.83 12.57
C ASP A 54 7.17 13.74 13.41
N GLY A 55 6.91 12.60 14.06
CA GLY A 55 5.67 12.35 14.82
C GLY A 55 4.43 12.11 13.95
N ILE A 56 4.62 11.86 12.65
CA ILE A 56 3.56 11.62 11.68
C ILE A 56 3.73 10.24 11.03
N PHE A 57 2.62 9.48 11.01
CA PHE A 57 2.50 8.20 10.33
C PHE A 57 1.90 8.36 8.93
N ILE A 58 2.64 7.96 7.90
CA ILE A 58 2.30 8.07 6.47
C ILE A 58 2.58 6.74 5.76
N PRO A 59 1.57 5.87 5.56
CA PRO A 59 1.79 4.58 4.93
C PRO A 59 1.82 4.70 3.40
N TYR A 60 2.84 4.13 2.76
CA TYR A 60 3.01 4.21 1.30
C TYR A 60 2.37 3.05 0.51
N ALA A 61 1.83 2.00 1.17
CA ALA A 61 1.41 0.76 0.51
C ALA A 61 -0.06 0.41 0.79
N GLY A 62 -0.90 0.36 -0.24
CA GLY A 62 -2.24 -0.25 -0.25
C GLY A 62 -3.33 0.43 0.60
N ILE A 63 -2.95 1.01 1.73
CA ILE A 63 -3.79 1.72 2.70
C ILE A 63 -3.57 3.22 2.68
N TYR A 64 -2.62 3.71 1.87
CA TYR A 64 -2.43 5.14 1.60
C TYR A 64 -3.76 5.88 1.29
N PRO A 65 -4.71 5.29 0.52
CA PRO A 65 -6.05 5.84 0.39
C PRO A 65 -6.77 6.15 1.70
N LEU A 66 -6.65 5.29 2.74
CA LEU A 66 -7.36 5.40 4.02
C LEU A 66 -7.03 6.71 4.75
N PHE A 67 -5.79 7.15 4.63
CA PHE A 67 -5.32 8.33 5.31
C PHE A 67 -5.61 9.57 4.47
N GLY A 68 -5.49 9.46 3.15
CA GLY A 68 -5.61 10.56 2.21
C GLY A 68 -4.26 10.94 1.65
N LYS A 69 -4.25 11.63 0.50
CA LYS A 69 -3.01 11.88 -0.27
C LYS A 69 -1.97 12.71 0.51
N ASP A 70 -2.44 13.59 1.38
CA ASP A 70 -1.63 14.57 2.11
C ASP A 70 -1.82 14.48 3.63
N ASN A 71 -2.44 13.40 4.09
CA ASN A 71 -2.81 13.22 5.49
C ASN A 71 -1.93 12.15 6.12
N GLY A 72 -1.32 12.50 7.24
CA GLY A 72 -0.68 11.55 8.12
C GLY A 72 -1.36 11.57 9.49
N VAL A 73 -1.20 10.48 10.24
CA VAL A 73 -1.74 10.39 11.60
C VAL A 73 -0.66 10.84 12.56
N SER A 74 -0.98 11.83 13.40
CA SER A 74 -0.06 12.23 14.48
C SER A 74 0.05 11.10 15.50
N TYR A 75 1.26 10.80 15.95
CA TYR A 75 1.52 9.76 16.93
C TYR A 75 2.63 10.21 17.90
N LEU A 76 2.69 9.59 19.09
CA LEU A 76 3.76 9.90 20.05
C LEU A 76 5.01 9.08 19.72
N PRO A 77 6.22 9.68 19.69
CA PRO A 77 7.46 8.93 19.52
C PRO A 77 7.55 7.76 20.51
N GLY A 78 7.91 6.57 20.01
CA GLY A 78 7.90 5.32 20.78
C GLY A 78 6.69 4.43 20.50
N GLN A 79 5.62 4.94 19.88
CA GLN A 79 4.44 4.15 19.51
C GLN A 79 4.53 3.47 18.14
N GLU A 80 5.63 3.63 17.40
CA GLU A 80 5.75 3.17 16.01
C GLU A 80 5.51 1.65 15.87
N GLN A 81 6.10 0.85 16.75
CA GLN A 81 5.93 -0.59 16.73
C GLN A 81 4.50 -1.01 17.11
N GLU A 82 3.88 -0.30 18.05
CA GLU A 82 2.51 -0.57 18.50
C GLU A 82 1.52 -0.30 17.37
N ILE A 83 1.66 0.83 16.68
CA ILE A 83 0.87 1.17 15.49
C ILE A 83 0.97 0.07 14.42
N LEU A 84 2.16 -0.44 14.15
CA LEU A 84 2.35 -1.54 13.20
C LEU A 84 1.68 -2.85 13.65
N LYS A 85 1.73 -3.16 14.97
CA LYS A 85 1.06 -4.35 15.54
C LYS A 85 -0.46 -4.25 15.47
N GLU A 86 -1.02 -3.09 15.78
CA GLU A 86 -2.46 -2.85 15.65
C GLU A 86 -2.90 -2.99 14.20
N LEU A 87 -2.15 -2.43 13.25
CA LEU A 87 -2.41 -2.59 11.82
C LEU A 87 -2.45 -4.07 11.38
N ILE A 88 -1.58 -4.92 11.92
CA ILE A 88 -1.64 -6.38 11.68
C ILE A 88 -2.92 -6.97 12.27
N LYS A 89 -3.29 -6.60 13.50
CA LYS A 89 -4.51 -7.08 14.14
C LYS A 89 -5.76 -6.71 13.34
N TYR A 90 -5.84 -5.48 12.84
CA TYR A 90 -6.94 -5.02 11.97
C TYR A 90 -6.97 -5.75 10.62
N LEU A 91 -5.81 -6.15 10.08
CA LEU A 91 -5.73 -7.01 8.89
C LEU A 91 -6.26 -8.41 9.17
N ASP A 92 -5.85 -9.01 10.30
CA ASP A 92 -6.25 -10.37 10.69
C ASP A 92 -7.75 -10.48 11.00
N GLN A 93 -8.35 -9.41 11.53
CA GLN A 93 -9.79 -9.32 11.79
C GLN A 93 -10.62 -9.11 10.51
N GLY A 94 -10.00 -8.78 9.38
CA GLY A 94 -10.67 -8.52 8.11
C GLY A 94 -11.40 -7.17 8.02
N ASP A 95 -11.37 -6.36 9.08
CA ASP A 95 -12.00 -5.03 9.11
C ASP A 95 -11.28 -4.03 8.21
N LEU A 96 -9.95 -4.16 8.08
CA LEU A 96 -9.17 -3.31 7.18
C LEU A 96 -9.57 -3.50 5.71
N ALA A 97 -9.97 -4.71 5.31
CA ALA A 97 -10.40 -4.97 3.94
C ALA A 97 -11.72 -4.26 3.59
N LYS A 98 -12.63 -4.13 4.56
CA LYS A 98 -13.88 -3.38 4.40
C LYS A 98 -13.60 -1.88 4.27
N GLU A 99 -12.74 -1.34 5.14
CA GLU A 99 -12.33 0.06 5.11
C GLU A 99 -11.60 0.42 3.82
N ILE A 100 -10.68 -0.42 3.34
CA ILE A 100 -9.98 -0.20 2.07
C ILE A 100 -10.97 -0.08 0.92
N ARG A 101 -11.95 -1.00 0.84
CA ARG A 101 -12.99 -0.95 -0.22
C ARG A 101 -13.86 0.30 -0.11
N ALA A 102 -14.26 0.68 1.11
CA ALA A 102 -15.07 1.87 1.34
C ALA A 102 -14.35 3.15 0.90
N VAL A 103 -13.05 3.26 1.19
CA VAL A 103 -12.25 4.41 0.80
C VAL A 103 -11.91 4.41 -0.68
N GLU A 104 -11.60 3.26 -1.28
CA GLU A 104 -11.44 3.15 -2.75
C GLU A 104 -12.71 3.58 -3.49
N ALA A 105 -13.89 3.20 -2.97
CA ALA A 105 -15.17 3.64 -3.52
C ALA A 105 -15.35 5.16 -3.40
N ARG A 106 -15.04 5.76 -2.25
CA ARG A 106 -15.07 7.23 -2.04
C ARG A 106 -14.13 7.96 -2.99
N ILE A 107 -12.89 7.49 -3.18
CA ILE A 107 -11.93 8.12 -4.08
C ILE A 107 -12.38 8.00 -5.55
N THR A 108 -12.95 6.86 -5.93
CA THR A 108 -13.48 6.66 -7.28
C THR A 108 -14.65 7.60 -7.54
N ALA A 109 -15.60 7.69 -6.61
CA ALA A 109 -16.71 8.63 -6.68
C ALA A 109 -16.24 10.10 -6.73
N ALA A 110 -15.23 10.48 -5.92
CA ALA A 110 -14.66 11.82 -5.95
C ALA A 110 -13.96 12.15 -7.28
N ARG A 111 -13.28 11.17 -7.88
CA ARG A 111 -12.67 11.30 -9.22
C ARG A 111 -13.73 11.46 -10.30
N GLU A 112 -14.81 10.70 -10.25
CA GLU A 112 -15.93 10.81 -11.18
C GLU A 112 -16.65 12.16 -11.04
N ALA A 113 -16.88 12.63 -9.81
CA ALA A 113 -17.45 13.95 -9.55
C ALA A 113 -16.55 15.08 -10.07
N ARG A 114 -15.23 14.99 -9.89
CA ARG A 114 -14.27 15.93 -10.50
C ARG A 114 -14.31 15.87 -12.02
N ARG A 115 -14.36 14.68 -12.62
CA ARG A 115 -14.47 14.51 -14.08
C ARG A 115 -15.76 15.12 -14.64
N LYS A 116 -16.89 14.98 -13.95
CA LYS A 116 -18.16 15.63 -14.33
C LYS A 116 -18.08 17.15 -14.22
N LYS A 117 -17.41 17.70 -13.19
CA LYS A 117 -17.15 19.14 -13.07
C LYS A 117 -16.24 19.69 -14.16
N ILE A 118 -15.20 18.94 -14.55
CA ILE A 118 -14.24 19.35 -15.59
C ILE A 118 -14.84 19.18 -16.99
N GLY A 119 -15.62 18.12 -17.23
CA GLY A 119 -16.33 17.89 -18.48
C GLY A 119 -17.52 18.83 -18.74
N PHE A 120 -17.88 19.68 -17.77
CA PHE A 120 -18.82 20.80 -17.95
C PHE A 120 -18.12 22.07 -18.48
N ILE A 121 -16.79 22.05 -18.60
CA ILE A 121 -15.98 23.08 -19.27
C ILE A 121 -15.50 22.49 -20.61
N ALA A 122 -16.44 22.21 -21.50
CA ALA A 122 -16.16 22.11 -22.93
C ALA A 122 -17.16 23.04 -23.63
N PRO A 123 -16.84 24.34 -23.77
CA PRO A 123 -17.52 25.18 -24.74
C PRO A 123 -16.87 24.94 -26.10
N ASP A 124 -17.67 24.50 -27.06
CA ASP A 124 -17.66 25.08 -28.41
C ASP A 124 -19.13 25.38 -28.76
#